data_AF-A0A2N1CN88-F1
#
_entry.id   AF-A0A2N1CN88-F1
#
_cell.length_a   1.000
_cell.length_b   1.000
_cell.length_c   1.000
_cell.angle_alpha   90.00
_cell.angle_beta   90.00
_cell.angle_gamma   90.00
#
_symmetry.space_group_name_H-M   'P 1'
#
loop_
_entity.id
_entity.type
_entity.pdbx_description
1 polymer ?
#
loop_
_entity_poly.entity_id
_entity_poly.type
_entity_poly.pdbx_seq_one_letter_code
_entity_poly.pdbx_strand_id
1 'polypeptide(L)'
;MQNTICMSGKEAAKLFYDERFFQRQHAAPRMLQKTLFGEGGVQGLDDEAHRHRKALFMSLLSDEAVVELVRLSEAYWQAAIETWQHRNRLILMTEVQTILTRTVCEWAGVPLAEDEVTQRRDQLAAMIDGAGGIGARHWHARR
;
A
#
# COMPACT_ATOMS: atom_id res chain seq x y z
N MET A 1 -20.79 13.35 13.07
CA MET A 1 -19.56 12.82 13.72
C MET A 1 -19.99 11.76 14.72
N GLN A 2 -19.18 10.71 14.89
CA GLN A 2 -19.42 9.69 15.92
C GLN A 2 -18.58 10.03 17.16
N ASN A 3 -18.98 9.50 18.32
CA ASN A 3 -18.17 9.61 19.54
C ASN A 3 -16.87 8.82 19.36
N THR A 4 -15.73 9.44 19.64
CA THR A 4 -14.40 8.88 19.37
C THR A 4 -13.53 8.97 20.61
N ILE A 5 -12.83 7.89 20.93
CA ILE A 5 -11.81 7.85 21.99
C ILE A 5 -10.43 7.89 21.32
N CYS A 6 -9.61 8.86 21.70
CA CYS A 6 -8.22 8.96 21.26
C CYS A 6 -7.30 8.46 22.38
N MET A 7 -6.35 7.58 22.05
CA MET A 7 -5.40 7.02 23.01
C MET A 7 -4.03 6.84 22.35
N SER A 8 -2.95 6.90 23.14
CA SER A 8 -1.58 6.77 22.64
C SER A 8 -0.65 6.12 23.67
N GLY A 9 0.53 5.69 23.22
CA GLY A 9 1.52 5.02 24.05
C GLY A 9 1.42 3.49 24.01
N LYS A 10 2.46 2.83 24.54
CA LYS A 10 2.64 1.38 24.48
C LYS A 10 1.47 0.60 25.07
N GLU A 11 0.96 1.03 26.23
CA GLU A 11 -0.13 0.32 26.91
C GLU A 11 -1.46 0.48 26.18
N ALA A 12 -1.74 1.67 25.64
CA ALA A 12 -2.90 1.88 24.77
C ALA A 12 -2.84 1.00 23.51
N ALA A 13 -1.65 0.85 22.91
CA ALA A 13 -1.47 -0.03 21.76
C ALA A 13 -1.76 -1.50 22.12
N LYS A 14 -1.26 -2.02 23.25
CA LYS A 14 -1.57 -3.39 23.68
C LYS A 14 -3.08 -3.61 23.84
N LEU A 15 -3.77 -2.66 24.47
CA LEU A 15 -5.22 -2.70 24.63
C LEU A 15 -5.93 -2.66 23.27
N PHE A 16 -5.51 -1.79 22.35
CA PHE A 16 -6.11 -1.63 21.02
C PHE A 16 -5.98 -2.88 20.13
N TYR A 17 -4.93 -3.68 20.32
CA TYR A 17 -4.71 -4.93 19.59
C TYR A 17 -5.33 -6.16 20.27
N ASP A 18 -6.00 -6.00 21.41
CA ASP A 18 -6.73 -7.08 22.06
C ASP A 18 -8.09 -7.29 21.39
N GLU A 19 -8.18 -8.35 20.57
CA GLU A 19 -9.36 -8.71 19.77
C GLU A 19 -10.61 -9.02 20.64
N ARG A 20 -10.45 -9.19 21.96
CA ARG A 20 -11.59 -9.34 22.89
C ARG A 20 -12.35 -8.05 23.12
N PHE A 21 -11.69 -6.90 22.92
CA PHE A 21 -12.24 -5.57 23.20
C PHE A 21 -12.46 -4.73 21.94
N PHE A 22 -11.79 -5.04 20.83
CA PHE A 22 -11.87 -4.27 19.58
C PHE A 22 -12.14 -5.15 18.38
N GLN A 23 -12.98 -4.65 17.48
CA GLN A 23 -13.22 -5.20 16.14
C GLN A 23 -12.86 -4.17 15.07
N ARG A 24 -12.58 -4.63 13.86
CA ARG A 24 -12.22 -3.80 12.70
C ARG A 24 -13.39 -3.64 11.73
N GLN A 25 -14.33 -4.57 11.74
CA GLN A 25 -15.56 -4.49 10.99
C GLN A 25 -16.30 -3.17 11.31
N HIS A 26 -16.62 -2.43 10.26
CA HIS A 26 -17.30 -1.13 10.29
C HIS A 26 -16.53 0.03 10.97
N ALA A 27 -15.29 -0.17 11.43
CA ALA A 27 -14.50 0.87 12.10
C ALA A 27 -13.94 1.91 11.12
N ALA A 28 -13.47 1.48 9.94
CA ALA A 28 -12.90 2.39 8.95
C ALA A 28 -13.99 3.20 8.23
N PRO A 29 -13.89 4.54 8.16
CA PRO A 29 -14.78 5.37 7.36
C PRO A 29 -14.88 4.90 5.91
N ARG A 30 -16.09 4.96 5.32
CA ARG A 30 -16.33 4.53 3.93
C ARG A 30 -15.41 5.21 2.91
N MET A 31 -14.96 6.43 3.17
CA MET A 31 -14.01 7.13 2.29
C MET A 31 -12.68 6.38 2.17
N LEU A 32 -12.15 5.80 3.26
CA LEU A 32 -10.91 5.01 3.23
C LEU A 32 -11.09 3.66 2.53
N GLN A 33 -12.27 3.06 2.61
CA GLN A 33 -12.58 1.81 1.89
C GLN A 33 -12.60 2.04 0.38
N LYS A 34 -13.13 3.18 -0.07
CA LYS A 34 -13.24 3.52 -1.50
C LYS A 34 -11.95 3.98 -2.15
N THR A 35 -10.86 4.14 -1.39
CA THR A 35 -9.56 4.59 -1.90
C THR A 35 -8.44 3.65 -1.48
N LEU A 36 -8.11 3.61 -0.20
CA LEU A 36 -6.89 2.97 0.31
C LEU A 36 -7.04 1.46 0.49
N PHE A 37 -8.17 1.00 1.03
CA PHE A 37 -8.30 -0.40 1.47
C PHE A 37 -8.99 -1.29 0.44
N GLY A 38 -9.84 -0.73 -0.41
CA GLY A 38 -10.85 -1.50 -1.14
C GLY A 38 -12.01 -1.92 -0.24
N GLU A 39 -13.09 -2.41 -0.87
CA GLU A 39 -14.25 -2.95 -0.17
C GLU A 39 -14.12 -4.48 -0.02
N GLY A 40 -14.36 -5.01 1.19
CA GLY A 40 -14.24 -6.46 1.47
C GLY A 40 -12.80 -6.98 1.62
N GLY A 41 -11.82 -6.08 1.70
CA GLY A 41 -10.43 -6.41 1.98
C GLY A 41 -10.19 -6.94 3.40
N VAL A 42 -8.98 -7.47 3.63
CA VAL A 42 -8.57 -8.06 4.91
C VAL A 42 -8.66 -7.08 6.10
N GLN A 43 -8.58 -5.77 5.84
CA GLN A 43 -8.54 -4.70 6.82
C GLN A 43 -9.84 -4.56 7.63
N GLY A 44 -10.97 -5.02 7.09
CA GLY A 44 -12.28 -4.95 7.74
C GLY A 44 -12.82 -6.29 8.23
N LEU A 45 -12.01 -7.35 8.18
CA LEU A 45 -12.36 -8.67 8.71
C LEU A 45 -11.93 -8.78 10.16
N ASP A 46 -12.61 -9.64 10.91
CA ASP A 46 -12.26 -10.02 12.28
C ASP A 46 -12.19 -11.55 12.41
N ASP A 47 -11.67 -12.02 13.54
CA ASP A 47 -11.64 -13.43 13.96
C ASP A 47 -11.05 -14.42 12.93
N GLU A 48 -11.72 -15.56 12.73
CA GLU A 48 -11.24 -16.64 11.88
C GLU A 48 -11.19 -16.25 10.41
N ALA A 49 -12.18 -15.49 9.94
CA ALA A 49 -12.20 -14.97 8.57
C ALA A 49 -10.98 -14.07 8.31
N HIS A 50 -10.64 -13.21 9.28
CA HIS A 50 -9.42 -12.41 9.23
C HIS A 50 -8.17 -13.29 9.25
N ARG A 51 -8.04 -14.21 10.22
CA ARG A 51 -6.85 -15.09 10.34
C ARG A 51 -6.61 -15.92 9.08
N HIS A 52 -7.66 -16.52 8.52
CA HIS A 52 -7.59 -17.29 7.30
C HIS A 52 -7.13 -16.42 6.11
N ARG A 53 -7.74 -15.24 5.91
CA ARG A 53 -7.34 -14.34 4.83
C ARG A 53 -5.93 -13.78 5.04
N LYS A 54 -5.55 -13.47 6.28
CA LYS A 54 -4.22 -12.94 6.63
C LYS A 54 -3.13 -13.97 6.39
N ALA A 55 -3.41 -15.26 6.61
CA ALA A 55 -2.46 -16.34 6.33
C ALA A 55 -1.99 -16.35 4.87
N LEU A 56 -2.89 -16.05 3.91
CA LEU A 56 -2.51 -15.87 2.50
C LEU A 56 -1.47 -14.75 2.32
N PHE A 57 -1.67 -13.59 2.94
CA PHE A 57 -0.70 -12.49 2.85
C PHE A 57 0.65 -12.88 3.46
N MET A 58 0.63 -13.59 4.59
CA MET A 58 1.85 -14.05 5.25
C MET A 58 2.59 -15.10 4.40
N SER A 59 1.89 -15.98 3.70
CA SER A 59 2.53 -16.97 2.81
C SER A 59 3.22 -16.34 1.60
N LEU A 60 2.81 -15.13 1.21
CA LEU A 60 3.47 -14.37 0.13
C LEU A 60 4.68 -13.57 0.62
N LEU A 61 4.83 -13.38 1.93
CA LEU A 61 5.87 -12.56 2.54
C LEU A 61 6.83 -13.41 3.38
N SER A 62 7.25 -14.56 2.83
CA SER A 62 8.33 -15.35 3.44
C SER A 62 9.66 -14.61 3.36
N ASP A 63 10.65 -15.02 4.18
CA ASP A 63 11.98 -14.41 4.17
C ASP A 63 12.61 -14.47 2.77
N GLU A 64 12.45 -15.58 2.04
CA GLU A 64 12.95 -15.75 0.67
C GLU A 64 12.23 -14.80 -0.31
N ALA A 65 10.92 -14.67 -0.19
CA ALA A 65 10.14 -13.77 -1.04
C ALA A 65 10.52 -12.29 -0.81
N VAL A 66 10.84 -11.92 0.43
CA VAL A 66 11.32 -10.57 0.78
C VAL A 66 12.73 -10.35 0.23
N VAL A 67 13.63 -11.34 0.33
CA VAL A 67 14.97 -11.26 -0.27
C VAL A 67 14.88 -11.04 -1.78
N GLU A 68 13.99 -11.76 -2.46
CA GLU A 68 13.78 -11.57 -3.90
C GLU A 68 13.22 -10.18 -4.23
N LEU A 69 12.25 -9.69 -3.45
CA LEU A 69 11.73 -8.33 -3.62
C LEU A 69 12.82 -7.27 -3.48
N VAL A 70 13.72 -7.42 -2.50
CA VAL A 70 14.87 -6.52 -2.29
C VAL A 70 15.82 -6.59 -3.49
N ARG A 71 16.17 -7.80 -3.95
CA ARG A 71 17.05 -8.00 -5.12
C ARG A 71 16.50 -7.33 -6.38
N LEU A 72 15.20 -7.48 -6.64
CA LEU A 72 14.52 -6.82 -7.76
C LEU A 72 14.55 -5.29 -7.61
N SER A 73 14.23 -4.79 -6.42
CA SER A 73 14.28 -3.35 -6.11
C SER A 73 15.67 -2.78 -6.38
N GLU A 74 16.74 -3.43 -5.90
CA GLU A 74 18.12 -3.02 -6.12
C GLU A 74 18.47 -2.95 -7.61
N ALA A 75 18.05 -3.94 -8.41
CA ALA A 75 18.29 -3.93 -9.86
C ALA A 75 17.61 -2.72 -10.54
N TYR A 76 16.35 -2.43 -10.20
CA TYR A 76 15.65 -1.26 -10.73
C TYR A 76 16.26 0.06 -10.27
N TRP A 77 16.75 0.14 -9.04
CA TRP A 77 17.48 1.30 -8.54
C TRP A 77 18.77 1.55 -9.33
N GLN A 78 19.58 0.51 -9.56
CA GLN A 78 20.84 0.66 -10.30
C GLN A 78 20.59 1.14 -11.73
N ALA A 79 19.66 0.52 -12.46
CA ALA A 79 19.30 0.94 -13.82
C ALA A 79 18.77 2.39 -13.87
N ALA A 80 17.99 2.79 -12.87
CA ALA A 80 17.50 4.16 -12.78
C ALA A 80 18.63 5.15 -12.53
N ILE A 81 19.56 4.85 -11.61
CA ILE A 81 20.72 5.69 -11.29
C ILE A 81 21.60 5.91 -12.53
N GLU A 82 21.89 4.85 -13.29
CA GLU A 82 22.64 4.96 -14.56
C GLU A 82 21.97 5.96 -15.52
N THR A 83 20.64 5.90 -15.62
CA THR A 83 19.87 6.85 -16.45
C THR A 83 19.91 8.28 -15.89
N TRP A 84 19.84 8.43 -14.56
CA TRP A 84 19.79 9.74 -13.90
C TRP A 84 21.11 10.51 -13.98
N GLN A 85 22.25 9.82 -14.07
CA GLN A 85 23.56 10.45 -14.23
C GLN A 85 23.64 11.35 -15.48
N HIS A 86 22.79 11.08 -16.48
CA HIS A 86 22.71 11.87 -17.70
C HIS A 86 21.65 13.00 -17.65
N ARG A 87 20.98 13.19 -16.51
CA ARG A 87 19.92 14.19 -16.34
C ARG A 87 20.38 15.31 -15.40
N ASN A 88 20.06 16.55 -15.75
CA ASN A 88 20.38 17.71 -14.90
C ASN A 88 19.48 17.80 -13.65
N ARG A 89 18.22 17.33 -13.74
CA ARG A 89 17.21 17.40 -12.67
C ARG A 89 16.23 16.24 -12.79
N LEU A 90 15.68 15.82 -11.66
CA LEU A 90 14.57 14.85 -11.57
C LEU A 90 13.71 15.12 -10.34
N ILE A 91 12.55 14.49 -10.26
CA ILE A 91 11.67 14.49 -9.09
C ILE A 91 11.78 13.11 -8.44
N LEU A 92 12.53 13.02 -7.33
CA LEU A 92 12.86 11.74 -6.69
C LEU A 92 11.60 10.94 -6.34
N MET A 93 10.55 11.58 -5.84
CA MET A 93 9.30 10.89 -5.50
C MET A 93 8.70 10.14 -6.70
N THR A 94 8.60 10.79 -7.86
CA THR A 94 8.05 10.18 -9.09
C THR A 94 8.92 9.05 -9.62
N GLU A 95 10.23 9.22 -9.55
CA GLU A 95 11.20 8.21 -9.98
C GLU A 95 11.14 6.98 -9.06
N VAL A 96 11.08 7.17 -7.74
CA VAL A 96 10.94 6.08 -6.76
C VAL A 96 9.61 5.35 -6.89
N GLN A 97 8.51 6.07 -7.10
CA GLN A 97 7.21 5.43 -7.37
C GLN A 97 7.27 4.55 -8.63
N THR A 98 8.00 4.99 -9.66
CA THR A 98 8.23 4.20 -10.88
C THR A 98 9.02 2.92 -10.57
N ILE A 99 10.12 3.04 -9.83
CA ILE A 99 10.94 1.89 -9.38
C ILE A 99 10.09 0.89 -8.60
N LEU A 100 9.33 1.36 -7.61
CA LEU A 100 8.48 0.51 -6.77
C LEU A 100 7.36 -0.17 -7.57
N THR A 101 6.74 0.54 -8.51
CA THR A 101 5.69 -0.01 -9.38
C THR A 101 6.21 -1.17 -10.23
N ARG A 102 7.37 -0.99 -10.86
CA ARG A 102 8.01 -2.05 -11.65
C ARG A 102 8.39 -3.25 -10.79
N THR A 103 9.07 -2.96 -9.68
CA THR A 103 9.53 -3.97 -8.71
C THR A 103 8.38 -4.85 -8.24
N VAL A 104 7.27 -4.24 -7.79
CA VAL A 104 6.14 -5.00 -7.24
C VAL A 104 5.35 -5.74 -8.32
N CYS A 105 5.22 -5.19 -9.53
CA CYS A 105 4.57 -5.88 -10.64
C CYS A 105 5.36 -7.13 -11.06
N GLU A 106 6.68 -7.01 -11.20
CA GLU A 106 7.54 -8.16 -11.51
C GLU A 106 7.50 -9.21 -10.38
N TRP A 107 7.68 -8.78 -9.13
CA TRP A 107 7.63 -9.68 -7.97
C TRP A 107 6.30 -10.41 -7.82
N ALA A 108 5.18 -9.71 -8.08
CA ALA A 108 3.84 -10.29 -8.01
C ALA A 108 3.48 -11.13 -9.26
N GLY A 109 4.34 -11.20 -10.27
CA GLY A 109 4.06 -11.89 -11.54
C GLY A 109 2.97 -11.21 -12.38
N VAL A 110 2.77 -9.90 -12.22
CA VAL A 110 1.80 -9.09 -12.96
C VAL A 110 2.50 -8.48 -14.18
N PRO A 111 2.13 -8.85 -15.42
CA PRO A 111 2.70 -8.23 -16.62
C PRO A 111 2.43 -6.72 -16.63
N LEU A 112 3.47 -5.94 -16.92
CA LEU A 112 3.41 -4.49 -17.01
C LEU A 112 4.14 -4.02 -18.26
N ALA A 113 3.39 -3.54 -19.25
CA ALA A 113 3.99 -2.99 -20.46
C ALA A 113 4.61 -1.61 -20.20
N GLU A 114 5.67 -1.26 -20.93
CA GLU A 114 6.42 -0.01 -20.74
C GLU A 114 5.56 1.26 -20.85
N ASP A 115 4.58 1.25 -21.76
CA ASP A 115 3.64 2.35 -21.98
C ASP A 115 2.57 2.46 -20.87
N GLU A 116 2.35 1.41 -20.09
CA GLU A 116 1.42 1.40 -18.95
C GLU A 116 2.06 1.85 -17.63
N VAL A 117 3.39 1.81 -17.51
CA VAL A 117 4.12 2.04 -16.25
C VAL A 117 3.72 3.36 -15.59
N THR A 118 3.67 4.44 -16.37
CA THR A 118 3.31 5.78 -15.88
C THR A 118 1.88 5.79 -15.33
N GLN A 119 0.94 5.21 -16.06
CA GLN A 119 -0.46 5.14 -15.65
C GLN A 119 -0.62 4.34 -14.36
N ARG A 120 -0.01 3.14 -14.28
CA ARG A 120 -0.13 2.27 -13.10
C ARG A 120 0.51 2.89 -11.87
N ARG A 121 1.67 3.52 -12.02
CA ARG A 121 2.32 4.29 -10.96
C ARG A 121 1.37 5.35 -10.41
N ASP A 122 0.77 6.15 -11.28
CA ASP A 122 -0.08 7.26 -10.87
C ASP A 122 -1.37 6.77 -10.18
N GLN A 123 -1.96 5.67 -10.67
CA GLN A 123 -3.11 5.03 -10.01
C GLN A 123 -2.76 4.53 -8.61
N LEU A 124 -1.63 3.82 -8.45
CA LEU A 124 -1.17 3.33 -7.15
C LEU A 124 -0.89 4.48 -6.18
N ALA A 125 -0.20 5.52 -6.65
CA ALA A 125 0.11 6.69 -5.83
C ALA A 125 -1.16 7.47 -5.43
N ALA A 126 -2.12 7.61 -6.34
CA ALA A 126 -3.37 8.31 -6.09
C ALA A 126 -4.21 7.63 -4.99
N MET A 127 -4.27 6.29 -4.98
CA MET A 127 -4.98 5.54 -3.93
C MET A 127 -4.47 5.86 -2.52
N ILE A 128 -3.16 6.05 -2.36
CA ILE A 128 -2.52 6.40 -1.09
C ILE A 128 -2.75 7.88 -0.76
N ASP A 129 -2.45 8.78 -1.71
CA ASP A 129 -2.50 10.22 -1.47
C ASP A 129 -3.93 10.76 -1.26
N GLY A 130 -4.94 10.06 -1.79
CA GLY A 130 -6.36 10.39 -1.61
C GLY A 130 -7.01 9.79 -0.37
N ALA A 131 -6.31 8.97 0.42
CA ALA A 131 -6.85 8.38 1.65
C ALA A 131 -7.19 9.42 2.73
N GLY A 132 -6.40 10.50 2.83
CA GLY A 132 -6.64 11.62 3.75
C GLY A 132 -7.15 12.89 3.08
N GLY A 133 -7.30 12.89 1.75
CA GLY A 133 -7.68 14.07 0.97
C GLY A 133 -9.19 14.33 1.00
N ILE A 134 -9.58 15.61 1.08
CA ILE A 134 -10.95 16.06 0.80
C ILE A 134 -10.98 16.59 -0.65
N GLY A 135 -12.07 16.37 -1.39
CA GLY A 135 -12.26 16.96 -2.73
C GLY A 135 -11.53 16.23 -3.86
N ALA A 136 -10.88 16.96 -4.78
CA ALA A 136 -10.33 16.41 -6.03
C ALA A 136 -9.34 15.25 -5.81
N ARG A 137 -8.53 15.30 -4.75
CA ARG A 137 -7.59 14.22 -4.37
C ARG A 137 -8.31 12.90 -4.04
N HIS A 138 -9.48 12.96 -3.39
CA HIS A 138 -10.30 11.78 -3.13
C HIS A 138 -10.91 11.20 -4.41
N TRP A 139 -11.30 12.06 -5.37
CA TRP A 139 -11.87 11.61 -6.65
C TRP A 139 -10.84 10.98 -7.57
N HIS A 140 -9.62 11.52 -7.62
CA HIS A 140 -8.53 10.92 -8.40
C HIS A 140 -8.11 9.55 -7.87
N ALA A 141 -8.20 9.33 -6.55
CA ALA A 141 -7.92 8.04 -5.92
C ALA A 141 -8.94 6.92 -6.22
N ARG A 142 -10.05 7.25 -6.89
CA ARG A 142 -11.13 6.31 -7.25
C ARG A 142 -11.13 5.93 -8.73
N ARG A 143 -10.21 6.49 -9.53
CA ARG A 143 -10.03 6.23 -10.97
C ARG A 143 -8.83 5.32 -11.19
#